data_AF-A0A7Y4A5U5-F1
#
_entry.id   AF-A0A7Y4A5U5-F1
#
_cell.length_a   1.000
_cell.length_b   1.000
_cell.length_c   1.000
_cell.angle_alpha   90.00
_cell.angle_beta   90.00
_cell.angle_gamma   90.00
#
_symmetry.space_group_name_H-M   'P 1'
#
loop_
_entity.id
_entity.type
_entity.pdbx_description
1 polymer ?
#
loop_
_entity_poly.entity_id
_entity_poly.type
_entity_poly.pdbx_seq_one_letter_code
_entity_poly.pdbx_strand_id
1 'polypeptide(L)'
;MALIEKVQLCKVDELEPYQGRAAWVDGEQVALFLVPNHGVFAIQNWDPIGKAYVLCRGIVGDVNGELCVASPLYKQHFKLSSGECIEQPETRLRTWPITIENNSVVLSSE
;
A
#
# COMPACT_ATOMS: atom_id res chain seq x y z
N MET A 1 -8.19 -18.65 -20.94
CA MET A 1 -8.46 -17.23 -20.62
C MET A 1 -9.13 -17.23 -19.26
N ALA A 2 -8.35 -17.12 -18.19
CA ALA A 2 -8.92 -17.09 -16.84
C ALA A 2 -9.63 -15.75 -16.67
N LEU A 3 -10.90 -15.78 -16.28
CA LEU A 3 -11.61 -14.61 -15.78
C LEU A 3 -10.83 -14.16 -14.53
N ILE A 4 -10.15 -13.02 -14.62
CA ILE A 4 -9.53 -12.45 -13.42
C ILE A 4 -10.68 -11.89 -12.60
N GLU A 5 -10.98 -12.58 -11.51
CA GLU A 5 -11.99 -12.15 -10.56
C GLU A 5 -11.50 -10.85 -9.93
N LYS A 6 -12.19 -9.74 -10.22
CA LYS A 6 -11.91 -8.44 -9.64
C LYS A 6 -12.20 -8.48 -8.15
N VAL A 7 -11.16 -8.50 -7.33
CA VAL A 7 -11.30 -8.49 -5.87
C VAL A 7 -11.56 -7.07 -5.40
N GLN A 8 -12.73 -6.83 -4.82
CA GLN A 8 -13.07 -5.58 -4.16
C GLN A 8 -12.52 -5.59 -2.74
N LEU A 9 -11.79 -4.54 -2.35
CA LEU A 9 -11.15 -4.43 -1.04
C LEU A 9 -11.99 -3.63 -0.04
N CYS A 10 -12.42 -2.43 -0.45
CA CYS A 10 -13.25 -1.52 0.34
C CYS A 10 -13.82 -0.43 -0.56
N LYS A 11 -14.69 0.44 -0.01
CA LYS A 11 -15.05 1.68 -0.69
C LYS A 11 -13.98 2.75 -0.49
N VAL A 12 -13.88 3.69 -1.43
CA VAL A 12 -12.92 4.80 -1.34
C VAL A 12 -13.22 5.71 -0.14
N ASP A 13 -14.50 5.91 0.19
CA ASP A 13 -14.94 6.73 1.33
C ASP A 13 -14.63 6.11 2.70
N GLU A 14 -14.19 4.85 2.72
CA GLU A 14 -13.66 4.20 3.92
C GLU A 14 -12.16 4.49 4.12
N LEU A 15 -11.47 5.03 3.11
CA LEU A 15 -10.06 5.39 3.23
C LEU A 15 -9.94 6.85 3.67
N GLU A 16 -9.39 7.03 4.87
CA GLU A 16 -9.01 8.36 5.34
C GLU A 16 -7.72 8.80 4.62
N PRO A 17 -7.66 10.02 4.08
CA PRO A 17 -6.46 10.53 3.42
C PRO A 17 -5.21 10.39 4.28
N TYR A 18 -4.14 9.87 3.68
CA TYR A 18 -2.82 9.64 4.28
C TYR A 18 -2.77 8.66 5.45
N GLN A 19 -3.89 8.02 5.80
CA GLN A 19 -3.95 6.98 6.82
C GLN A 19 -4.02 5.60 6.17
N GLY A 20 -3.23 4.66 6.67
CA GLY A 20 -3.24 3.30 6.16
C GLY A 20 -4.42 2.50 6.70
N ARG A 21 -5.01 1.68 5.83
CA ARG A 21 -6.02 0.67 6.20
C ARG A 21 -5.51 -0.71 5.83
N ALA A 22 -5.62 -1.67 6.74
CA ALA A 22 -5.30 -3.06 6.45
C ALA A 22 -6.45 -3.75 5.72
N ALA A 23 -6.13 -4.58 4.73
CA ALA A 23 -7.05 -5.44 4.00
C ALA A 23 -6.43 -6.84 3.80
N TRP A 24 -7.23 -7.79 3.35
CA TRP A 24 -6.79 -9.15 3.02
C TRP A 24 -6.95 -9.41 1.53
N VAL A 25 -5.91 -9.99 0.92
CA VAL A 25 -5.88 -10.40 -0.49
C VAL A 25 -5.22 -11.77 -0.56
N ASP A 26 -5.96 -12.80 -0.97
CA ASP A 26 -5.43 -14.16 -1.18
C ASP A 26 -4.56 -14.71 -0.02
N GLY A 27 -4.94 -14.40 1.22
CA GLY A 27 -4.19 -14.83 2.42
C GLY A 27 -2.99 -13.95 2.78
N GLU A 28 -2.80 -12.81 2.12
CA GLU A 28 -1.79 -11.79 2.45
C GLU A 28 -2.45 -10.53 3.01
N GLN A 29 -1.82 -9.91 4.01
CA GLN A 29 -2.25 -8.59 4.50
C GLN A 29 -1.67 -7.48 3.64
N VAL A 30 -2.54 -6.61 3.18
CA VAL A 30 -2.22 -5.45 2.34
C VAL A 30 -2.50 -4.17 3.12
N ALA A 31 -1.62 -3.19 3.03
CA ALA A 31 -1.82 -1.84 3.54
C ALA A 31 -2.24 -0.93 2.37
N LEU A 32 -3.43 -0.35 2.49
CA LEU A 32 -4.03 0.59 1.54
C LEU A 32 -3.81 2.02 2.01
N PHE A 33 -3.41 2.90 1.11
CA PHE A 33 -3.23 4.33 1.37
C PHE A 33 -3.94 5.16 0.30
N LEU A 34 -4.89 5.99 0.70
CA LEU A 34 -5.43 7.04 -0.17
C LEU A 34 -4.54 8.28 -0.06
N VAL A 35 -3.93 8.68 -1.17
CA VAL A 35 -3.17 9.92 -1.28
C VAL A 35 -3.90 10.87 -2.23
N PRO A 36 -4.49 11.97 -1.74
CA PRO A 36 -5.18 12.97 -2.56
C PRO A 36 -4.34 13.41 -3.77
N ASN A 37 -4.98 13.55 -4.93
CA ASN A 37 -4.35 13.87 -6.23
C ASN A 37 -3.40 12.81 -6.82
N HIS A 38 -3.11 11.72 -6.09
CA HIS A 38 -2.25 10.63 -6.58
C HIS A 38 -2.99 9.29 -6.72
N GLY A 39 -4.01 9.05 -5.90
CA GLY A 39 -4.84 7.84 -5.96
C GLY A 39 -4.66 6.93 -4.74
N VAL A 40 -5.01 5.65 -4.90
CA VAL A 40 -4.89 4.63 -3.86
C VAL A 40 -3.71 3.72 -4.17
N PHE A 41 -2.85 3.52 -3.17
CA PHE A 41 -1.71 2.61 -3.23
C PHE A 41 -1.96 1.40 -2.36
N ALA A 42 -1.47 0.24 -2.80
CA ALA A 42 -1.55 -1.02 -2.05
C ALA A 42 -0.16 -1.64 -1.96
N ILE A 43 0.33 -1.81 -0.74
CA ILE A 43 1.63 -2.40 -0.44
C ILE A 43 1.46 -3.54 0.58
N GLN A 44 2.47 -4.39 0.75
CA GLN A 44 2.37 -5.44 1.77
C GLN A 44 2.29 -4.80 3.15
N ASN A 45 1.49 -5.34 4.06
CA ASN A 45 1.38 -4.78 5.41
C ASN A 45 2.52 -5.23 6.34
N TRP A 46 3.19 -6.34 5.99
CA TRP A 46 4.34 -6.87 6.74
C TRP A 46 5.59 -6.02 6.50
N ASP A 47 6.16 -5.47 7.57
CA ASP A 47 7.47 -4.83 7.55
C ASP A 47 8.57 -5.91 7.48
N PRO A 48 9.33 -6.01 6.37
CA PRO A 48 10.37 -7.03 6.21
C PRO A 48 11.60 -6.77 7.10
N ILE A 49 11.79 -5.56 7.63
CA ILE A 49 12.91 -5.19 8.51
C ILE A 49 12.49 -5.40 9.96
N GLY A 50 11.35 -4.81 10.33
CA GLY A 50 10.79 -4.89 11.68
C GLY A 50 10.10 -6.20 12.04
N LYS A 51 9.80 -7.05 11.05
CA LYS A 51 9.16 -8.36 11.18
C LYS A 51 7.80 -8.31 11.90
N ALA A 52 6.93 -7.39 11.47
CA ALA A 52 5.57 -7.27 12.00
C ALA A 52 4.58 -6.68 10.98
N TYR A 53 3.30 -6.97 11.13
CA TYR A 53 2.21 -6.38 10.32
C TYR A 53 1.85 -4.98 10.84
N VAL A 54 2.59 -3.96 10.39
CA VAL A 54 2.49 -2.60 10.94
C VAL A 54 2.50 -1.50 9.89
N LEU A 55 2.76 -1.79 8.61
CA LEU A 55 2.97 -0.73 7.62
C LEU A 55 1.73 0.15 7.43
N CYS A 56 0.51 -0.38 7.54
CA CYS A 56 -0.73 0.41 7.54
C CYS A 56 -0.80 1.46 8.66
N ARG A 57 0.05 1.37 9.69
CA ARG A 57 0.14 2.36 10.78
C ARG A 57 1.26 3.37 10.57
N GLY A 58 1.97 3.26 9.44
CA GLY A 58 3.04 4.17 9.06
C GLY A 58 2.53 5.55 8.69
N ILE A 59 3.41 6.53 8.81
CA ILE A 59 3.14 7.92 8.41
C ILE A 59 3.47 8.03 6.93
N VAL A 60 2.50 8.45 6.13
CA VAL A 60 2.73 8.82 4.73
C VAL A 60 3.43 10.17 4.67
N GLY A 61 4.45 10.27 3.82
CA GLY A 61 5.22 11.48 3.61
C GLY A 61 5.82 11.52 2.22
N ASP A 62 6.63 12.56 2.00
CA ASP A 62 7.42 12.77 0.79
C ASP A 62 8.90 12.80 1.17
N VAL A 63 9.72 12.08 0.42
CA VAL A 63 11.18 12.15 0.51
C VAL A 63 11.71 12.46 -0.88
N ASN A 64 12.16 13.71 -1.09
CA ASN A 64 12.72 14.18 -2.35
C ASN A 64 11.78 14.02 -3.58
N GLY A 65 10.47 14.20 -3.38
CA GLY A 65 9.45 14.06 -4.42
C GLY A 65 8.87 12.64 -4.54
N GLU A 66 9.34 11.69 -3.73
CA GLU A 66 8.83 10.32 -3.70
C GLU A 66 7.86 10.13 -2.54
N LEU A 67 6.61 9.78 -2.87
CA LEU A 67 5.61 9.39 -1.89
C LEU A 67 6.00 8.07 -1.23
N CYS A 68 6.11 8.11 0.09
CA CYS A 68 6.54 6.97 0.88
C CYS A 68 5.72 6.82 2.16
N VAL A 69 5.82 5.65 2.76
CA VAL A 69 5.38 5.42 4.14
C VAL A 69 6.58 5.08 5.00
N ALA A 70 6.72 5.78 6.13
CA ALA A 70 7.73 5.48 7.13
C ALA A 70 7.26 4.33 8.03
N SER A 71 8.08 3.29 8.20
CA SER A 71 7.77 2.20 9.12
C SER A 71 7.58 2.71 10.57
N PRO A 72 6.48 2.32 11.26
CA PRO A 72 6.29 2.64 12.67
C PRO A 72 7.37 2.09 13.60
N LEU A 73 8.15 1.11 13.16
CA LEU A 73 9.19 0.49 13.95
C LEU A 73 10.49 1.27 13.80
N TYR A 74 11.23 1.03 12.72
CA TYR A 74 12.58 1.55 12.55
C TYR A 74 12.69 2.71 11.54
N LYS A 75 11.57 3.28 11.10
CA LYS A 75 11.48 4.53 10.32
C LYS A 75 12.08 4.48 8.91
N GLN A 76 12.33 3.30 8.35
CA GLN A 76 12.65 3.19 6.94
C GLN A 76 11.49 3.67 6.08
N HIS A 77 11.80 4.32 4.98
CA HIS A 77 10.82 4.87 4.05
C HIS A 77 10.65 3.92 2.87
N PHE A 78 9.45 3.40 2.72
CA PHE A 78 9.09 2.56 1.58
C PHE A 78 8.26 3.37 0.58
N LYS A 79 8.72 3.47 -0.67
CA LYS A 79 7.98 4.15 -1.73
C LYS A 79 6.63 3.46 -1.95
N LEU A 80 5.55 4.23 -2.00
CA LEU A 80 4.19 3.68 -2.19
C LEU A 80 3.98 3.12 -3.60
N SER A 81 4.64 3.70 -4.60
CA SER A 81 4.52 3.32 -6.00
C SER A 81 5.25 2.02 -6.35
N SER A 82 6.47 1.85 -5.84
CA SER A 82 7.35 0.73 -6.20
C SER A 82 7.58 -0.28 -5.08
N GLY A 83 7.35 0.12 -3.82
CA GLY A 83 7.67 -0.67 -2.63
C GLY A 83 9.14 -0.62 -2.21
N GLU A 84 10.01 0.07 -2.95
CA GLU A 84 11.44 0.17 -2.63
C GLU A 84 11.68 0.89 -1.31
N CYS A 85 12.58 0.34 -0.49
CA CYS A 85 13.10 1.04 0.68
C CYS A 85 14.19 2.04 0.26
N ILE A 86 14.07 3.30 0.69
CA ILE A 86 15.03 4.36 0.33
C ILE A 86 16.38 4.11 0.99
N GLU A 87 16.39 3.71 2.27
CA GLU A 87 17.62 3.52 3.03
C GLU A 87 18.32 2.18 2.75
N GLN A 88 17.57 1.17 2.27
CA GLN A 88 18.06 -0.18 2.00
C GLN A 88 17.51 -0.68 0.65
N PRO A 89 18.08 -0.24 -0.49
CA PRO A 89 17.55 -0.52 -1.83
C PRO A 89 17.39 -2.01 -2.18
N GLU A 90 18.09 -2.89 -1.47
CA GLU A 90 17.94 -4.35 -1.56
C GLU A 90 16.62 -4.88 -0.96
N THR A 91 15.96 -4.07 -0.12
CA THR A 91 14.69 -4.41 0.51
C THR A 91 13.55 -3.74 -0.25
N ARG A 92 12.59 -4.54 -0.69
CA ARG A 92 11.42 -4.09 -1.44
C ARG A 92 10.15 -4.76 -0.94
N LEU A 93 9.09 -3.99 -0.82
CA LEU A 93 7.74 -4.45 -0.54
C LEU A 93 7.07 -4.93 -1.83
N ARG A 94 6.23 -5.96 -1.71
CA ARG A 94 5.24 -6.25 -2.75
C ARG A 94 4.24 -5.10 -2.85
N THR A 95 3.87 -4.77 -4.07
CA THR A 95 2.83 -3.79 -4.41
C THR A 95 1.73 -4.48 -5.21
N TRP A 96 0.49 -4.00 -5.08
CA TRP A 96 -0.62 -4.45 -5.91
C TRP A 96 -1.14 -3.29 -6.75
N PRO A 97 -1.41 -3.50 -8.05
CA PRO A 97 -2.06 -2.49 -8.86
C PRO A 97 -3.52 -2.34 -8.42
N ILE A 98 -3.98 -1.08 -8.33
CA ILE A 98 -5.32 -0.73 -7.86
C ILE A 98 -6.03 0.12 -8.90
N THR A 99 -7.32 -0.14 -9.10
CA THR A 99 -8.25 0.75 -9.79
C THR A 99 -9.40 1.13 -8.88
N ILE A 100 -10.02 2.28 -9.18
CA ILE A 100 -11.25 2.72 -8.54
C ILE A 100 -12.40 2.54 -9.52
N GLU A 101 -13.39 1.74 -9.15
CA GLU A 101 -14.57 1.45 -9.98
C GLU A 101 -15.83 1.68 -9.16
N ASN A 102 -16.69 2.63 -9.56
CA ASN A 102 -17.96 2.93 -8.87
C ASN A 102 -17.79 3.12 -7.34
N ASN A 103 -16.82 3.94 -6.93
CA ASN A 103 -16.46 4.17 -5.52
C ASN A 103 -15.87 2.95 -4.79
N SER A 104 -15.53 1.86 -5.50
CA SER A 104 -14.89 0.66 -4.96
C SER A 104 -13.40 0.64 -5.29
N VAL A 105 -12.57 0.30 -4.31
CA VAL A 105 -11.14 0.03 -4.47
C VAL A 105 -10.98 -1.43 -4.88
N VAL A 106 -10.43 -1.67 -6.07
CA VAL A 106 -10.37 -2.97 -6.71
C VAL A 106 -8.93 -3.32 -7.05
N LEU A 107 -8.54 -4.59 -6.85
CA LEU A 107 -7.30 -5.11 -7.40
C LEU A 107 -7.38 -5.17 -8.93
N SER A 108 -6.43 -4.52 -9.60
CA SER A 108 -6.29 -4.63 -11.05
C SER A 108 -5.68 -5.98 -11.43
N SER A 109 -6.15 -6.54 -12.53
CA SER A 109 -5.39 -7.55 -13.27
C SER A 109 -4.13 -6.90 -13.85
N GLU A 110 -2.97 -7.53 -13.66
CA GLU A 110 -1.77 -7.23 -14.46
C GLU A 110 -2.00 -7.55 -15.96
#